data_AF-A0A496ARJ7-F1
#
_entry.id   AF-A0A496ARJ7-F1
#
_cell.length_a   1.000
_cell.length_b   1.000
_cell.length_c   1.000
_cell.angle_alpha   90.00
_cell.angle_beta   90.00
_cell.angle_gamma   90.00
#
_symmetry.space_group_name_H-M   'P 1'
#
loop_
_entity.id
_entity.type
_entity.pdbx_description
1 polymer ?
#
loop_
_entity_poly.entity_id
_entity_poly.type
_entity_poly.pdbx_seq_one_letter_code
_entity_poly.pdbx_strand_id
1 'polypeptide(L)'
;MYKEAIFMRNKTIFGLAALIVFMVVGVVFVVWRIQMRSGYSKDVQPHEKPSDFIFPPSPTSASKMPPDSEHNELIWTPSPTSVSKMPPGSEPGFKWVQYEGEEVWHKVPIRKKEPVVDKPKPPPQPAETEPVSRDYKPKRVVIPEGITDPEVKKAWERVEYIAKNIWEWGGEPSHRVVELIDELMPAPDGFSGPSGHRDLEETIDLLGELAWSGDPRAAQVIATYLCEGRVGGNDPVNAMVEIGPPAVPYFVPYMLDMEWDPLLRSRALEVLGRIAERHREELEGIVDYIIIPRMEAILSEERPDYHEKEDALEYLPSLK
;
A
#
# COMPACT_ATOMS: atom_id res chain seq x y z
N MET A 1 -45.66 53.29 11.63
CA MET A 1 -44.37 53.53 10.94
C MET A 1 -43.14 53.44 11.86
N TYR A 2 -43.14 53.96 13.10
CA TYR A 2 -41.94 53.90 13.97
C TYR A 2 -41.52 52.48 14.45
N LYS A 3 -42.46 51.53 14.55
CA LYS A 3 -42.17 50.16 15.02
C LYS A 3 -41.43 49.28 13.99
N GLU A 4 -41.65 49.52 12.69
CA GLU A 4 -41.00 48.74 11.63
C GLU A 4 -39.53 49.14 11.43
N ALA A 5 -39.20 50.42 11.64
CA ALA A 5 -37.82 50.90 11.57
C ALA A 5 -36.92 50.31 12.69
N ILE A 6 -37.47 50.08 13.88
CA ILE A 6 -36.74 49.46 15.00
C ILE A 6 -36.49 47.96 14.72
N PHE A 7 -37.47 47.28 14.11
CA PHE A 7 -37.36 45.85 13.80
C PHE A 7 -36.29 45.57 12.73
N MET A 8 -36.22 46.40 11.68
CA MET A 8 -35.19 46.27 10.64
C MET A 8 -33.77 46.50 11.19
N ARG A 9 -33.60 47.47 12.10
CA ARG A 9 -32.29 47.78 12.69
C ARG A 9 -31.73 46.66 13.55
N ASN A 10 -32.58 45.92 14.26
CA ASN A 10 -32.14 44.78 15.07
C ASN A 10 -31.65 43.61 14.21
N LYS A 11 -32.30 43.30 13.09
CA LYS A 11 -31.86 42.21 12.19
C LYS A 11 -30.46 42.44 11.64
N THR A 12 -30.12 43.68 11.29
CA THR A 12 -28.79 44.01 10.77
C THR A 12 -27.71 43.84 11.83
N ILE A 13 -27.99 44.22 13.09
CA ILE A 13 -27.05 44.09 14.20
C ILE A 13 -26.80 42.61 14.53
N PHE A 14 -27.85 41.78 14.58
CA PHE A 14 -27.71 40.34 14.84
C PHE A 14 -26.95 39.62 13.71
N GLY A 15 -27.18 40.00 12.45
CA GLY A 15 -26.43 39.44 11.32
C GLY A 15 -24.94 39.76 11.37
N LEU A 16 -24.59 41.01 11.73
CA LEU A 16 -23.19 41.43 11.85
C LEU A 16 -22.48 40.71 13.02
N ALA A 17 -23.17 40.56 14.15
CA ALA A 17 -22.63 39.86 15.31
C ALA A 17 -22.34 38.37 15.01
N ALA A 18 -23.25 37.68 14.30
CA ALA A 18 -23.04 36.29 13.90
C ALA A 18 -21.81 36.14 12.99
N LEU A 19 -21.64 37.05 12.03
CA LEU A 19 -20.51 37.02 11.09
C LEU A 19 -19.16 37.21 11.80
N ILE A 20 -19.11 38.09 12.80
CA ILE A 20 -17.91 38.30 13.62
C ILE A 20 -17.56 37.03 14.42
N VAL A 21 -18.56 36.37 15.02
CA VAL A 21 -18.33 35.11 15.77
C VAL A 21 -17.77 34.02 14.84
N PHE A 22 -18.33 33.87 13.64
CA PHE A 22 -17.81 32.90 12.66
C PHE A 22 -16.36 33.19 12.26
N MET A 23 -15.99 34.45 12.04
CA MET A 23 -14.61 34.81 11.71
C MET A 23 -13.65 34.49 12.87
N VAL A 24 -14.02 34.80 14.12
CA VAL A 24 -13.17 34.53 15.28
C VAL A 24 -12.97 33.02 15.48
N VAL A 25 -14.03 32.22 15.37
CA VAL A 25 -13.94 30.75 15.47
C VAL A 25 -13.05 30.18 14.36
N GLY A 26 -13.19 30.66 13.13
CA GLY A 26 -12.35 30.25 12.01
C GLY A 26 -10.86 30.54 12.23
N VAL A 27 -10.52 31.73 12.73
CA VAL A 27 -9.12 32.10 13.04
C VAL A 27 -8.54 31.24 14.16
N VAL A 28 -9.31 30.99 15.22
CA VAL A 28 -8.88 30.11 16.33
C VAL A 28 -8.62 28.69 15.82
N PHE A 29 -9.48 28.15 14.95
CA PHE A 29 -9.31 26.83 14.37
C PHE A 29 -8.05 26.72 13.48
N VAL A 30 -7.76 27.76 12.68
CA VAL A 30 -6.54 27.82 11.87
C VAL A 30 -5.29 27.88 12.74
N VAL A 31 -5.26 28.71 13.78
CA VAL A 31 -4.13 28.81 14.72
C VAL A 31 -3.91 27.49 15.45
N TRP A 32 -4.98 26.84 15.92
CA TRP A 32 -4.90 25.54 16.57
C TRP A 32 -4.33 24.46 15.62
N ARG A 33 -4.76 24.43 14.36
CA ARG A 33 -4.24 23.50 13.34
C ARG A 33 -2.75 23.73 13.05
N ILE A 34 -2.31 24.98 13.00
CA ILE A 34 -0.89 25.33 12.81
C ILE A 34 -0.06 24.89 14.01
N GLN A 35 -0.54 25.11 15.24
CA GLN A 35 0.15 24.68 16.45
C GLN A 35 0.27 23.15 16.54
N MET A 36 -0.78 22.40 16.18
CA MET A 36 -0.75 20.93 16.14
C MET A 36 0.25 20.40 15.10
N ARG A 37 0.44 21.10 13.97
CA ARG A 37 1.48 20.75 12.98
C ARG A 37 2.90 21.12 13.41
N SER A 38 3.06 22.10 14.30
CA SER A 38 4.36 22.66 14.69
C SER A 38 4.98 22.01 15.93
N GLY A 39 4.27 21.14 16.65
CA GLY A 39 4.57 20.87 18.07
C GLY A 39 4.61 19.40 18.49
N TYR A 40 5.52 18.60 17.93
CA TYR A 40 6.06 17.41 18.59
C TYR A 40 7.57 17.32 18.36
N SER A 41 8.33 18.21 19.01
CA SER A 41 9.75 18.00 19.28
C SER A 41 10.20 18.90 20.43
N LYS A 42 9.88 18.48 21.66
CA LYS A 42 10.59 18.88 22.87
C LYS A 42 10.54 17.72 23.82
N ASP A 43 11.61 16.94 23.82
CA ASP A 43 12.32 16.46 25.02
C ASP A 43 13.45 15.52 24.59
N VAL A 44 14.58 16.13 24.18
CA VAL A 44 15.88 15.46 24.24
C VAL A 44 16.64 16.14 25.37
N GLN A 45 16.63 15.50 26.54
CA GLN A 45 17.57 15.81 27.61
C GLN A 45 18.96 15.29 27.21
N PRO A 46 20.04 16.03 27.50
CA PRO A 46 21.39 15.56 27.31
C PRO A 46 21.72 14.56 28.43
N HIS A 47 21.76 13.26 28.12
CA HIS A 47 22.28 12.28 29.06
C HIS A 47 23.80 12.45 29.23
N GLU A 48 24.18 12.59 30.48
CA GLU A 48 25.52 12.67 31.01
C GLU A 48 26.39 11.48 30.59
N LYS A 49 27.67 11.75 30.33
CA LYS A 49 28.75 10.77 30.22
C LYS A 49 28.87 9.93 31.51
N PRO A 50 29.12 8.62 31.38
CA PRO A 50 29.91 7.89 32.35
C PRO A 50 31.29 7.50 31.77
N SER A 51 32.32 8.08 32.37
CA SER A 51 33.53 7.44 32.90
C SER A 51 34.02 6.10 32.30
N ASP A 52 35.26 6.16 31.82
CA ASP A 52 36.38 5.24 32.10
C ASP A 52 36.11 3.73 32.06
N PHE A 53 36.38 3.13 30.89
CA PHE A 53 36.73 1.72 30.81
C PHE A 53 38.22 1.56 30.46
N ILE A 54 38.97 1.09 31.45
CA ILE A 54 40.39 0.73 31.37
C ILE A 54 40.49 -0.63 30.67
N PHE A 55 41.23 -0.70 29.55
CA PHE A 55 41.77 -1.96 29.04
C PHE A 55 43.28 -2.01 29.28
N PRO A 56 43.84 -3.14 29.75
CA PRO A 56 45.27 -3.31 29.93
C PRO A 56 46.00 -3.43 28.57
N PRO A 57 47.27 -3.01 28.46
CA PRO A 57 48.03 -3.14 27.23
C PRO A 57 48.86 -4.44 27.15
N SER A 58 49.18 -4.80 25.91
CA SER A 58 50.38 -5.53 25.42
C SER A 58 50.16 -6.99 24.95
N PRO A 59 51.02 -7.55 24.07
CA PRO A 59 52.26 -6.99 23.52
C PRO A 59 52.41 -7.02 21.99
N THR A 60 53.19 -6.05 21.55
CA THR A 60 54.17 -6.02 20.46
C THR A 60 54.62 -7.39 19.95
N SER A 61 54.56 -7.59 18.64
CA SER A 61 55.56 -8.38 17.92
C SER A 61 55.87 -7.73 16.58
N ALA A 62 57.14 -7.37 16.47
CA ALA A 62 57.78 -6.79 15.32
C ALA A 62 57.84 -7.78 14.16
N SER A 63 57.58 -7.30 12.95
CA SER A 63 58.08 -7.93 11.74
C SER A 63 58.75 -6.87 10.86
N LYS A 64 59.92 -7.27 10.37
CA LYS A 64 60.93 -6.46 9.66
C LYS A 64 60.40 -6.01 8.30
N MET A 65 60.63 -4.74 7.97
CA MET A 65 60.83 -4.31 6.58
C MET A 65 62.24 -4.69 6.13
N PRO A 66 62.43 -5.15 4.88
CA PRO A 66 63.57 -4.79 4.06
C PRO A 66 63.19 -3.65 3.09
N PRO A 67 64.16 -2.84 2.65
CA PRO A 67 63.95 -1.83 1.63
C PRO A 67 64.17 -2.41 0.23
N ASP A 68 63.79 -1.59 -0.74
CA ASP A 68 64.25 -1.56 -2.14
C ASP A 68 63.13 -1.70 -3.17
N SER A 69 62.87 -0.51 -3.70
CA SER A 69 62.18 -0.12 -4.90
C SER A 69 62.61 -0.88 -6.15
N GLU A 70 61.65 -1.41 -6.88
CA GLU A 70 61.69 -1.43 -8.35
C GLU A 70 60.32 -1.02 -8.90
N HIS A 71 60.37 -0.16 -9.92
CA HIS A 71 59.25 0.41 -10.64
C HIS A 71 58.41 -0.69 -11.31
N ASN A 72 57.16 -0.85 -10.89
CA ASN A 72 56.17 -1.68 -11.57
C ASN A 72 55.44 -0.81 -12.62
N GLU A 73 55.73 -1.05 -13.91
CA GLU A 73 54.84 -0.68 -15.00
C GLU A 73 53.54 -1.49 -14.84
N LEU A 74 52.45 -0.80 -14.46
CA LEU A 74 51.11 -1.36 -14.43
C LEU A 74 50.64 -1.63 -15.86
N ILE A 75 50.93 -2.83 -16.36
CA ILE A 75 50.25 -3.38 -17.53
C ILE A 75 48.82 -3.70 -17.09
N TRP A 76 47.88 -2.87 -17.55
CA TRP A 76 46.45 -3.18 -17.51
C TRP A 76 46.20 -4.43 -18.35
N THR A 77 46.00 -5.58 -17.68
CA THR A 77 45.39 -6.74 -18.33
C THR A 77 43.88 -6.65 -18.07
N PRO A 78 43.03 -6.73 -19.11
CA PRO A 78 41.59 -6.80 -18.90
C PRO A 78 41.29 -8.07 -18.10
N SER A 79 40.53 -7.90 -17.01
CA SER A 79 40.03 -9.02 -16.22
C SER A 79 39.27 -9.98 -17.15
N PRO A 80 39.46 -11.30 -17.01
CA PRO A 80 38.72 -12.26 -17.81
C PRO A 80 37.23 -12.04 -17.57
N THR A 81 36.50 -11.81 -18.67
CA THR A 81 35.06 -11.69 -18.73
C THR A 81 34.44 -12.79 -17.85
N SER A 82 33.76 -12.39 -16.77
CA SER A 82 33.01 -13.30 -15.92
C SER A 82 32.04 -14.06 -16.81
N VAL A 83 32.33 -15.34 -17.03
CA VAL A 83 31.47 -16.24 -17.78
C VAL A 83 30.23 -16.43 -16.91
N SER A 84 29.16 -15.71 -17.24
CA SER A 84 27.82 -15.94 -16.71
C SER A 84 27.55 -17.45 -16.75
N LYS A 85 27.51 -18.07 -15.58
CA LYS A 85 27.17 -19.49 -15.45
C LYS A 85 25.71 -19.63 -15.87
N MET A 86 25.49 -20.17 -17.07
CA MET A 86 24.15 -20.57 -17.51
C MET A 86 23.51 -21.47 -16.44
N PRO A 87 22.20 -21.34 -16.17
CA PRO A 87 21.53 -22.16 -15.18
C PRO A 87 21.63 -23.65 -15.57
N PRO A 88 21.81 -24.56 -14.59
CA PRO A 88 21.93 -25.99 -14.84
C PRO A 88 20.58 -26.56 -15.29
N GLY A 89 20.45 -26.87 -16.59
CA GLY A 89 19.39 -27.71 -17.16
C GLY A 89 17.97 -27.13 -17.09
N SER A 90 17.26 -27.12 -18.22
CA SER A 90 15.84 -26.84 -18.25
C SER A 90 15.05 -28.04 -17.69
N GLU A 91 14.62 -27.96 -16.43
CA GLU A 91 13.60 -28.88 -15.92
C GLU A 91 12.23 -28.50 -16.50
N PRO A 92 11.48 -29.45 -17.11
CA PRO A 92 10.15 -29.18 -17.61
C PRO A 92 9.20 -28.80 -16.46
N GLY A 93 8.62 -27.60 -16.54
CA GLY A 93 7.72 -27.07 -15.52
C GLY A 93 8.34 -26.04 -14.57
N PHE A 94 9.57 -25.58 -14.81
CA PHE A 94 10.20 -24.50 -14.05
C PHE A 94 10.85 -23.45 -14.95
N LYS A 95 10.81 -22.18 -14.55
CA LYS A 95 11.55 -21.08 -15.16
C LYS A 95 12.58 -20.55 -14.16
N TRP A 96 13.77 -20.24 -14.66
CA TRP A 96 14.80 -19.57 -13.87
C TRP A 96 14.65 -18.07 -14.06
N VAL A 97 14.54 -17.32 -12.97
CA VAL A 97 14.48 -15.86 -13.00
C VAL A 97 15.70 -15.31 -12.28
N GLN A 98 16.34 -14.31 -12.89
CA GLN A 98 17.42 -13.54 -12.30
C GLN A 98 16.86 -12.18 -11.90
N TYR A 99 17.04 -11.80 -10.64
CA TYR A 99 16.67 -10.47 -10.15
C TYR A 99 17.84 -9.50 -10.35
N GLU A 100 17.54 -8.26 -10.71
CA GLU A 100 18.57 -7.22 -10.88
C GLU A 100 19.28 -6.97 -9.54
N GLY A 101 20.58 -7.26 -9.48
CA GLY A 101 21.42 -7.03 -8.31
C GLY A 101 21.93 -8.29 -7.60
N GLU A 102 21.41 -9.47 -7.93
CA GLU A 102 21.88 -10.74 -7.35
C GLU A 102 22.31 -11.76 -8.42
N GLU A 103 23.44 -12.43 -8.18
CA GLU A 103 23.90 -13.58 -9.00
C GLU A 103 23.22 -14.90 -8.58
N VAL A 104 21.97 -14.85 -8.11
CA VAL A 104 21.22 -16.02 -7.65
C VAL A 104 20.08 -16.32 -8.61
N TRP A 105 20.02 -17.56 -9.09
CA TRP A 105 18.95 -18.05 -9.94
C TRP A 105 17.84 -18.66 -9.07
N HIS A 106 16.61 -18.17 -9.20
CA HIS A 106 15.46 -18.73 -8.49
C HIS A 106 14.67 -19.69 -9.39
N LYS A 107 14.36 -20.88 -8.86
CA LYS A 107 13.55 -21.90 -9.53
C LYS A 107 12.07 -21.62 -9.29
N VAL A 108 11.37 -21.09 -10.29
CA VAL A 108 9.94 -20.76 -10.19
C VAL A 108 9.12 -21.79 -10.94
N PRO A 109 8.10 -22.44 -10.33
CA PRO A 109 7.21 -23.34 -11.05
C PRO A 109 6.48 -22.58 -12.18
N ILE A 110 6.57 -23.10 -13.40
CA ILE A 110 5.75 -22.64 -14.52
C ILE A 110 4.33 -23.16 -14.24
N ARG A 111 3.46 -22.26 -13.78
CA ARG A 111 2.02 -22.54 -13.72
C ARG A 111 1.58 -22.85 -15.15
N LYS A 112 1.33 -24.13 -15.45
CA LYS A 112 0.72 -24.53 -16.72
C LYS A 112 -0.62 -23.80 -16.75
N LYS A 113 -0.79 -22.88 -17.71
CA LYS A 113 -2.13 -22.41 -18.07
C LYS A 113 -2.85 -23.67 -18.56
N GLU A 114 -3.70 -24.25 -17.73
CA GLU A 114 -4.56 -25.33 -18.16
C GLU A 114 -5.36 -24.80 -19.36
N PRO A 115 -5.47 -25.57 -20.45
CA PRO A 115 -6.35 -25.18 -21.55
C PRO A 115 -7.74 -24.97 -20.94
N VAL A 116 -8.28 -23.76 -21.13
CA VAL A 116 -9.62 -23.38 -20.68
C VAL A 116 -10.59 -24.41 -21.29
N VAL A 117 -11.02 -25.37 -20.48
CA VAL A 117 -12.06 -26.32 -20.85
C VAL A 117 -13.36 -25.54 -20.78
N ASP A 118 -14.03 -25.36 -21.91
CA ASP A 118 -15.29 -24.63 -22.15
C ASP A 118 -16.53 -25.19 -21.41
N LYS A 119 -16.38 -25.58 -20.15
CA LYS A 119 -17.52 -25.80 -19.27
C LYS A 119 -17.29 -25.01 -17.99
N PRO A 120 -18.12 -23.99 -17.70
CA PRO A 120 -18.05 -23.30 -16.43
C PRO A 120 -18.30 -24.36 -15.34
N LYS A 121 -17.23 -24.70 -14.62
CA LYS A 121 -17.37 -25.41 -13.35
C LYS A 121 -18.28 -24.51 -12.51
N PRO A 122 -19.39 -25.03 -11.95
CA PRO A 122 -20.22 -24.21 -11.09
C PRO A 122 -19.31 -23.62 -10.01
N PRO A 123 -19.43 -22.30 -9.74
CA PRO A 123 -18.56 -21.63 -8.79
C PRO A 123 -18.56 -22.47 -7.50
N PRO A 124 -17.38 -22.74 -6.90
CA PRO A 124 -17.37 -23.35 -5.59
C PRO A 124 -18.32 -22.54 -4.72
N GLN A 125 -19.26 -23.23 -4.05
CA GLN A 125 -20.17 -22.54 -3.13
C GLN A 125 -19.30 -21.66 -2.23
N PRO A 126 -19.66 -20.37 -2.05
CA PRO A 126 -18.86 -19.46 -1.26
C PRO A 126 -18.63 -20.13 0.08
N ALA A 127 -17.38 -20.50 0.35
CA ALA A 127 -17.02 -20.94 1.68
C ALA A 127 -17.33 -19.75 2.57
N GLU A 128 -18.32 -19.90 3.46
CA GLU A 128 -18.54 -18.95 4.55
C GLU A 128 -17.28 -18.94 5.39
N THR A 129 -16.35 -18.07 5.03
CA THR A 129 -15.18 -17.79 5.83
C THR A 129 -15.64 -16.83 6.90
N GLU A 130 -15.88 -17.35 8.10
CA GLU A 130 -16.06 -16.51 9.27
C GLU A 130 -14.91 -15.50 9.33
N PRO A 131 -15.18 -14.21 9.61
CA PRO A 131 -14.15 -13.19 9.67
C PRO A 131 -13.12 -13.56 10.74
N VAL A 132 -11.86 -13.56 10.35
CA VAL A 132 -10.72 -13.87 11.22
C VAL A 132 -10.51 -12.69 12.18
N SER A 133 -10.55 -12.96 13.50
CA SER A 133 -10.32 -12.06 14.65
C SER A 133 -11.43 -11.05 15.04
N ARG A 134 -11.56 -10.79 16.36
CA ARG A 134 -12.77 -10.32 17.07
C ARG A 134 -13.01 -8.80 17.15
N ASP A 135 -12.02 -7.94 16.89
CA ASP A 135 -12.20 -6.49 17.09
C ASP A 135 -11.82 -5.60 15.89
N TYR A 136 -10.99 -6.09 14.95
CA TYR A 136 -10.68 -5.33 13.73
C TYR A 136 -11.76 -5.52 12.68
N LYS A 137 -12.35 -4.42 12.25
CA LYS A 137 -13.30 -4.40 11.13
C LYS A 137 -12.62 -3.72 9.95
N PRO A 138 -12.19 -4.48 8.92
CA PRO A 138 -11.65 -3.87 7.72
C PRO A 138 -12.68 -2.86 7.18
N LYS A 139 -12.18 -1.80 6.55
CA LYS A 139 -13.07 -0.91 5.80
C LYS A 139 -13.79 -1.72 4.74
N ARG A 140 -15.11 -1.77 4.88
CA ARG A 140 -15.97 -2.39 3.88
C ARG A 140 -16.39 -1.35 2.88
N VAL A 141 -16.56 -1.80 1.64
CA VAL A 141 -17.19 -1.00 0.61
C VAL A 141 -18.60 -0.62 1.07
N VAL A 142 -18.85 0.68 1.15
CA VAL A 142 -20.18 1.24 1.36
C VAL A 142 -20.61 1.82 0.02
N ILE A 143 -21.69 1.28 -0.56
CA ILE A 143 -22.27 1.84 -1.78
C ILE A 143 -22.79 3.24 -1.44
N PRO A 144 -22.37 4.29 -2.15
CA PRO A 144 -22.88 5.64 -1.93
C PRO A 144 -24.40 5.70 -2.08
N GLU A 145 -25.07 6.37 -1.15
CA GLU A 145 -26.51 6.62 -1.27
C GLU A 145 -26.81 7.62 -2.38
N GLY A 146 -27.97 7.48 -3.03
CA GLY A 146 -28.45 8.48 -3.99
C GLY A 146 -27.80 8.43 -5.38
N ILE A 147 -27.12 7.34 -5.75
CA ILE A 147 -26.63 7.14 -7.13
C ILE A 147 -27.85 7.06 -8.07
N THR A 148 -27.92 8.02 -9.01
CA THR A 148 -29.01 8.11 -10.00
C THR A 148 -28.62 7.53 -11.36
N ASP A 149 -27.32 7.49 -11.67
CA ASP A 149 -26.82 6.89 -12.91
C ASP A 149 -26.83 5.35 -12.79
N PRO A 150 -27.55 4.65 -13.69
CA PRO A 150 -27.68 3.20 -13.65
C PRO A 150 -26.34 2.47 -13.87
N GLU A 151 -25.42 3.01 -14.67
CA GLU A 151 -24.13 2.37 -14.95
C GLU A 151 -23.18 2.52 -13.76
N VAL A 152 -23.18 3.69 -13.10
CA VAL A 152 -22.45 3.90 -11.85
C VAL A 152 -22.98 2.96 -10.78
N LYS A 153 -24.31 2.81 -10.67
CA LYS A 153 -24.92 1.87 -9.71
C LYS A 153 -24.47 0.43 -9.98
N LYS A 154 -24.50 0.00 -11.26
CA LYS A 154 -24.05 -1.34 -11.68
C LYS A 154 -22.57 -1.57 -11.34
N ALA A 155 -21.71 -0.58 -11.53
CA ALA A 155 -20.29 -0.68 -11.16
C ALA A 155 -20.13 -0.91 -9.64
N TRP A 156 -20.90 -0.20 -8.80
CA TRP A 156 -20.88 -0.44 -7.35
C TRP A 156 -21.44 -1.81 -6.95
N GLU A 157 -22.52 -2.26 -7.58
CA GLU A 157 -23.05 -3.62 -7.41
C GLU A 157 -22.01 -4.68 -7.82
N ARG A 158 -21.18 -4.39 -8.85
CA ARG A 158 -20.06 -5.26 -9.25
C ARG A 158 -18.97 -5.33 -8.19
N VAL A 159 -18.61 -4.21 -7.55
CA VAL A 159 -17.66 -4.23 -6.41
C VAL A 159 -18.19 -5.12 -5.28
N GLU A 160 -19.47 -4.98 -4.93
CA GLU A 160 -20.10 -5.81 -3.88
C GLU A 160 -20.16 -7.28 -4.28
N TYR A 161 -20.46 -7.57 -5.55
CA TYR A 161 -20.43 -8.92 -6.09
C TYR A 161 -19.06 -9.57 -5.95
N ILE A 162 -17.99 -8.86 -6.34
CA ILE A 162 -16.61 -9.34 -6.21
C ILE A 162 -16.31 -9.68 -4.75
N ALA A 163 -16.67 -8.78 -3.83
CA ALA A 163 -16.43 -8.97 -2.40
C ALA A 163 -17.13 -10.22 -1.83
N LYS A 164 -18.26 -10.63 -2.40
CA LYS A 164 -19.02 -11.82 -1.98
C LYS A 164 -18.58 -13.10 -2.69
N ASN A 165 -17.89 -13.00 -3.82
CA ASN A 165 -17.57 -14.12 -4.69
C ASN A 165 -16.07 -14.22 -5.00
N ILE A 166 -15.21 -13.92 -4.01
CA ILE A 166 -13.75 -13.80 -4.17
C ILE A 166 -13.05 -15.01 -4.85
N TRP A 167 -13.68 -16.18 -4.86
CA TRP A 167 -13.15 -17.41 -5.46
C TRP A 167 -13.42 -17.57 -6.97
N GLU A 168 -14.21 -16.70 -7.60
CA GLU A 168 -14.48 -16.77 -9.04
C GLU A 168 -13.25 -16.52 -9.90
N TRP A 169 -12.29 -15.79 -9.36
CA TRP A 169 -11.02 -15.46 -10.00
C TRP A 169 -9.90 -16.45 -9.70
N GLY A 170 -10.27 -17.61 -9.14
CA GLY A 170 -9.37 -18.70 -8.80
C GLY A 170 -8.80 -18.58 -7.38
N GLY A 171 -7.67 -19.24 -7.18
CA GLY A 171 -7.12 -19.52 -5.86
C GLY A 171 -7.71 -20.80 -5.26
N GLU A 172 -6.98 -21.36 -4.29
CA GLU A 172 -7.45 -22.49 -3.50
C GLU A 172 -7.38 -22.10 -2.02
N PRO A 173 -8.40 -22.42 -1.22
CA PRO A 173 -8.35 -22.15 0.21
C PRO A 173 -7.13 -22.83 0.83
N SER A 174 -6.22 -22.03 1.38
CA SER A 174 -5.07 -22.53 2.12
C SER A 174 -5.32 -22.43 3.62
N HIS A 175 -5.04 -23.51 4.36
CA HIS A 175 -5.04 -23.47 5.83
C HIS A 175 -3.95 -22.54 6.36
N ARG A 176 -2.77 -22.54 5.72
CA ARG A 176 -1.67 -21.66 6.09
C ARG A 176 -2.03 -20.18 5.95
N VAL A 177 -2.85 -19.83 4.96
CA VAL A 177 -3.35 -18.46 4.82
C VAL A 177 -4.23 -18.05 6.00
N VAL A 178 -5.03 -18.96 6.56
CA VAL A 178 -5.83 -18.66 7.76
C VAL A 178 -4.91 -18.36 8.94
N GLU A 179 -3.88 -19.19 9.15
CA GLU A 179 -2.88 -18.97 10.21
C GLU A 179 -2.14 -17.65 10.03
N LEU A 180 -1.72 -17.32 8.80
CA LEU A 180 -1.04 -16.07 8.48
C LEU A 180 -1.94 -14.86 8.72
N ILE A 181 -3.23 -14.94 8.37
CA ILE A 181 -4.19 -13.87 8.64
C ILE A 181 -4.38 -13.71 10.15
N ASP A 182 -4.54 -14.80 10.91
CA ASP A 182 -4.63 -14.79 12.37
C ASP A 182 -3.37 -14.18 13.01
N GLU A 183 -2.20 -14.48 12.46
CA GLU A 183 -0.92 -13.98 12.93
C GLU A 183 -0.75 -12.48 12.61
N LEU A 184 -1.09 -12.05 11.39
CA LEU A 184 -0.91 -10.67 10.93
C LEU A 184 -2.01 -9.71 11.41
N MET A 185 -3.13 -10.20 11.92
CA MET A 185 -4.27 -9.35 12.31
C MET A 185 -4.51 -9.33 13.83
N PRO A 186 -4.84 -8.16 14.43
CA PRO A 186 -4.99 -6.86 13.78
C PRO A 186 -3.63 -6.29 13.34
N ALA A 187 -3.65 -5.55 12.23
CA ALA A 187 -2.46 -4.81 11.82
C ALA A 187 -2.12 -3.79 12.93
N PRO A 188 -0.83 -3.61 13.26
CA PRO A 188 -0.41 -2.68 14.29
C PRO A 188 -0.72 -1.23 13.86
N ASP A 189 -1.21 -0.42 14.80
CA ASP A 189 -1.46 1.02 14.62
C ASP A 189 -0.13 1.79 14.47
N GLY A 190 0.44 1.76 13.27
CA GLY A 190 1.67 2.47 12.92
C GLY A 190 2.94 2.00 13.65
N PHE A 191 4.08 2.59 13.25
CA PHE A 191 5.42 2.32 13.81
C PHE A 191 5.61 2.73 15.29
N SER A 192 4.56 3.15 15.99
CA SER A 192 4.65 3.96 17.21
C SER A 192 4.29 3.15 18.47
N GLY A 193 5.06 2.12 18.78
CA GLY A 193 4.90 1.34 20.01
C GLY A 193 6.25 1.00 20.66
N PRO A 194 6.60 1.55 21.83
CA PRO A 194 7.92 1.40 22.45
C PRO A 194 8.21 0.01 23.08
N SER A 195 7.40 -1.03 22.84
CA SER A 195 7.54 -2.30 23.61
C SER A 195 6.99 -3.58 22.97
N GLY A 196 6.72 -3.63 21.66
CA GLY A 196 6.13 -4.85 21.08
C GLY A 196 6.26 -5.00 19.58
N HIS A 197 7.32 -4.45 18.98
CA HIS A 197 7.63 -4.71 17.58
C HIS A 197 7.80 -6.22 17.40
N ARG A 198 6.79 -6.88 16.81
CA ARG A 198 7.12 -7.96 15.90
C ARG A 198 8.13 -7.37 14.92
N ASP A 199 9.21 -8.09 14.66
CA ASP A 199 10.26 -7.57 13.80
C ASP A 199 9.62 -7.13 12.49
N LEU A 200 9.93 -5.92 12.02
CA LEU A 200 9.41 -5.45 10.74
C LEU A 200 9.81 -6.46 9.65
N GLU A 201 10.99 -7.05 9.79
CA GLU A 201 11.50 -8.13 8.94
C GLU A 201 10.58 -9.36 8.98
N GLU A 202 10.25 -9.86 10.16
CA GLU A 202 9.31 -10.99 10.32
C GLU A 202 7.92 -10.68 9.74
N THR A 203 7.43 -9.45 9.92
CA THR A 203 6.15 -9.02 9.34
C THR A 203 6.20 -8.99 7.82
N ILE A 204 7.31 -8.51 7.24
CA ILE A 204 7.53 -8.50 5.79
C ILE A 204 7.61 -9.94 5.26
N ASP A 205 8.30 -10.84 5.96
CA ASP A 205 8.40 -12.25 5.57
C ASP A 205 7.03 -12.94 5.54
N LEU A 206 6.22 -12.74 6.58
CA LEU A 206 4.85 -13.28 6.66
C LEU A 206 3.94 -12.69 5.57
N LEU A 207 4.05 -11.38 5.31
CA LEU A 207 3.33 -10.73 4.20
C LEU A 207 3.79 -11.25 2.83
N GLY A 208 5.08 -11.54 2.69
CA GLY A 208 5.65 -12.20 1.52
C GLY A 208 5.05 -13.58 1.32
N GLU A 209 5.05 -14.42 2.36
CA GLU A 209 4.42 -15.75 2.31
C GLU A 209 2.95 -15.66 1.91
N LEU A 210 2.22 -14.71 2.52
CA LEU A 210 0.81 -14.48 2.24
C LEU A 210 0.57 -14.02 0.79
N ALA A 211 1.41 -13.12 0.29
CA ALA A 211 1.40 -12.63 -1.10
C ALA A 211 1.59 -13.76 -2.12
N TRP A 212 2.46 -14.73 -1.84
CA TRP A 212 2.75 -15.85 -2.73
C TRP A 212 1.69 -16.97 -2.69
N SER A 213 0.77 -16.93 -1.73
CA SER A 213 -0.25 -17.98 -1.56
C SER A 213 -1.25 -18.06 -2.73
N GLY A 214 -1.52 -16.93 -3.40
CA GLY A 214 -2.56 -16.82 -4.41
C GLY A 214 -3.98 -17.02 -3.87
N ASP A 215 -4.17 -16.96 -2.56
CA ASP A 215 -5.46 -17.05 -1.90
C ASP A 215 -6.11 -15.64 -1.88
N PRO A 216 -7.31 -15.46 -2.43
CA PRO A 216 -7.93 -14.14 -2.53
C PRO A 216 -8.26 -13.51 -1.17
N ARG A 217 -8.31 -14.29 -0.08
CA ARG A 217 -8.48 -13.75 1.28
C ARG A 217 -7.28 -12.94 1.75
N ALA A 218 -6.09 -13.24 1.21
CA ALA A 218 -4.87 -12.49 1.48
C ALA A 218 -5.00 -11.00 1.14
N ALA A 219 -5.84 -10.67 0.15
CA ALA A 219 -5.98 -9.30 -0.35
C ALA A 219 -6.43 -8.32 0.73
N GLN A 220 -7.30 -8.75 1.65
CA GLN A 220 -7.75 -7.91 2.74
C GLN A 220 -6.58 -7.49 3.63
N VAL A 221 -5.79 -8.47 4.10
CA VAL A 221 -4.66 -8.22 5.01
C VAL A 221 -3.59 -7.39 4.31
N ILE A 222 -3.24 -7.74 3.08
CA ILE A 222 -2.20 -7.01 2.34
C ILE A 222 -2.66 -5.57 2.05
N ALA A 223 -3.92 -5.34 1.68
CA ALA A 223 -4.47 -3.99 1.55
C ALA A 223 -4.41 -3.21 2.86
N THR A 224 -4.76 -3.84 3.99
CA THR A 224 -4.62 -3.22 5.32
C THR A 224 -3.16 -2.84 5.60
N TYR A 225 -2.18 -3.68 5.31
CA TYR A 225 -0.78 -3.35 5.57
C TYR A 225 -0.19 -2.30 4.62
N LEU A 226 -0.59 -2.33 3.35
CA LEU A 226 -0.20 -1.35 2.35
C LEU A 226 -0.79 0.04 2.64
N CYS A 227 -2.08 0.07 2.96
CA CYS A 227 -2.80 1.31 3.17
C CYS A 227 -2.72 1.80 4.61
N GLU A 228 -2.78 0.96 5.63
CA GLU A 228 -2.79 1.38 7.05
C GLU A 228 -1.44 1.14 7.77
N GLY A 229 -0.76 0.03 7.45
CA GLY A 229 0.41 -0.48 8.19
C GLY A 229 1.79 0.04 7.76
N ARG A 230 1.86 0.96 6.78
CA ARG A 230 3.12 1.56 6.25
C ARG A 230 4.16 0.54 5.74
N VAL A 231 3.74 -0.66 5.34
CA VAL A 231 4.60 -1.56 4.56
C VAL A 231 4.57 -1.08 3.11
N GLY A 232 5.75 -0.83 2.54
CA GLY A 232 5.90 -0.46 1.14
C GLY A 232 6.66 -1.52 0.36
N GLY A 233 6.77 -1.33 -0.94
CA GLY A 233 7.52 -2.21 -1.84
C GLY A 233 6.66 -2.76 -2.96
N ASN A 234 7.34 -3.23 -4.01
CA ASN A 234 6.67 -3.71 -5.21
C ASN A 234 6.05 -5.10 -5.01
N ASP A 235 6.56 -5.91 -4.08
CA ASP A 235 6.11 -7.30 -3.93
C ASP A 235 4.66 -7.41 -3.44
N PRO A 236 4.22 -6.70 -2.38
CA PRO A 236 2.81 -6.72 -1.99
C PRO A 236 1.89 -6.13 -3.08
N VAL A 237 2.33 -5.09 -3.79
CA VAL A 237 1.58 -4.52 -4.93
C VAL A 237 1.44 -5.55 -6.05
N ASN A 238 2.52 -6.19 -6.45
CA ASN A 238 2.54 -7.24 -7.47
C ASN A 238 1.62 -8.41 -7.08
N ALA A 239 1.64 -8.80 -5.81
CA ALA A 239 0.76 -9.84 -5.29
C ALA A 239 -0.71 -9.47 -5.44
N MET A 240 -1.09 -8.22 -5.14
CA MET A 240 -2.47 -7.75 -5.34
C MET A 240 -2.87 -7.75 -6.82
N VAL A 241 -1.95 -7.40 -7.71
CA VAL A 241 -2.18 -7.46 -9.16
C VAL A 241 -2.35 -8.90 -9.66
N GLU A 242 -1.60 -9.85 -9.08
CA GLU A 242 -1.75 -11.28 -9.37
C GLU A 242 -3.04 -11.88 -8.79
N ILE A 243 -3.49 -11.42 -7.61
CA ILE A 243 -4.83 -11.77 -7.08
C ILE A 243 -5.92 -11.21 -8.00
N GLY A 244 -5.76 -9.98 -8.48
CA GLY A 244 -6.65 -9.37 -9.47
C GLY A 244 -7.96 -8.84 -8.85
N PRO A 245 -9.13 -9.08 -9.49
CA PRO A 245 -10.39 -8.49 -9.05
C PRO A 245 -10.75 -8.66 -7.57
N PRO A 246 -10.51 -9.81 -6.89
CA PRO A 246 -10.79 -9.97 -5.46
C PRO A 246 -10.12 -8.92 -4.54
N ALA A 247 -9.04 -8.27 -4.99
CA ALA A 247 -8.39 -7.22 -4.24
C ALA A 247 -9.12 -5.86 -4.31
N VAL A 248 -9.87 -5.60 -5.38
CA VAL A 248 -10.50 -4.29 -5.65
C VAL A 248 -11.40 -3.79 -4.51
N PRO A 249 -12.28 -4.61 -3.91
CA PRO A 249 -13.14 -4.14 -2.81
C PRO A 249 -12.36 -3.63 -1.60
N TYR A 250 -11.13 -4.10 -1.39
CA TYR A 250 -10.32 -3.66 -0.26
C TYR A 250 -9.59 -2.34 -0.53
N PHE A 251 -9.28 -2.01 -1.79
CA PHE A 251 -8.61 -0.75 -2.16
C PHE A 251 -9.56 0.41 -2.46
N VAL A 252 -10.77 0.14 -2.96
CA VAL A 252 -11.75 1.19 -3.27
C VAL A 252 -12.04 2.13 -2.08
N PRO A 253 -12.25 1.64 -0.84
CA PRO A 253 -12.47 2.52 0.31
C PRO A 253 -11.29 3.45 0.61
N TYR A 254 -10.04 3.00 0.42
CA TYR A 254 -8.86 3.83 0.65
C TYR A 254 -8.72 4.91 -0.42
N MET A 255 -8.99 4.56 -1.69
CA MET A 255 -8.93 5.51 -2.80
C MET A 255 -9.93 6.68 -2.65
N LEU A 256 -11.08 6.43 -2.04
CA LEU A 256 -12.18 7.39 -1.93
C LEU A 256 -12.19 8.20 -0.62
N ASP A 257 -11.48 7.75 0.41
CA ASP A 257 -11.49 8.43 1.71
C ASP A 257 -10.50 9.61 1.76
N MET A 258 -11.04 10.82 1.56
CA MET A 258 -10.27 12.07 1.60
C MET A 258 -9.65 12.40 2.97
N GLU A 259 -10.06 11.74 4.06
CA GLU A 259 -9.49 11.95 5.39
C GLU A 259 -8.15 11.22 5.56
N TRP A 260 -7.81 10.31 4.64
CA TRP A 260 -6.57 9.53 4.72
C TRP A 260 -5.33 10.31 4.35
N ASP A 261 -4.19 9.79 4.78
CA ASP A 261 -2.88 10.25 4.34
C ASP A 261 -2.80 10.07 2.80
N PRO A 262 -2.54 11.14 2.04
CA PRO A 262 -2.45 11.07 0.59
C PRO A 262 -1.47 10.01 0.07
N LEU A 263 -0.38 9.76 0.81
CA LEU A 263 0.59 8.71 0.45
C LEU A 263 -0.06 7.32 0.47
N LEU A 264 -0.97 7.07 1.41
CA LEU A 264 -1.66 5.79 1.55
C LEU A 264 -2.77 5.63 0.50
N ARG A 265 -3.38 6.74 0.08
CA ARG A 265 -4.31 6.76 -1.07
C ARG A 265 -3.59 6.50 -2.39
N SER A 266 -2.39 7.05 -2.55
CA SER A 266 -1.52 6.79 -3.69
C SER A 266 -1.27 5.29 -3.88
N ARG A 267 -1.01 4.53 -2.80
CA ARG A 267 -0.89 3.06 -2.89
C ARG A 267 -2.16 2.36 -3.38
N ALA A 268 -3.32 2.84 -2.95
CA ALA A 268 -4.58 2.30 -3.45
C ALA A 268 -4.77 2.61 -4.95
N LEU A 269 -4.39 3.82 -5.39
CA LEU A 269 -4.43 4.21 -6.81
C LEU A 269 -3.48 3.38 -7.66
N GLU A 270 -2.24 3.19 -7.20
CA GLU A 270 -1.22 2.35 -7.86
C GLU A 270 -1.74 0.92 -8.07
N VAL A 271 -2.22 0.27 -7.01
CA VAL A 271 -2.73 -1.10 -7.07
C VAL A 271 -3.96 -1.18 -7.98
N LEU A 272 -4.92 -0.27 -7.83
CA LEU A 272 -6.14 -0.25 -8.65
C LEU A 272 -5.85 0.04 -10.12
N GLY A 273 -4.91 0.93 -10.42
CA GLY A 273 -4.46 1.23 -11.78
C GLY A 273 -3.90 -0.02 -12.47
N ARG A 274 -2.96 -0.70 -11.81
CA ARG A 274 -2.34 -1.93 -12.34
C ARG A 274 -3.31 -3.11 -12.46
N ILE A 275 -4.23 -3.26 -11.50
CA ILE A 275 -5.32 -4.26 -11.62
C ILE A 275 -6.22 -3.91 -12.80
N ALA A 276 -6.59 -2.63 -12.97
CA ALA A 276 -7.45 -2.18 -14.05
C ALA A 276 -6.82 -2.40 -15.44
N GLU A 277 -5.51 -2.16 -15.58
CA GLU A 277 -4.81 -2.44 -16.85
C GLU A 277 -4.84 -3.92 -17.24
N ARG A 278 -4.67 -4.81 -16.25
CA ARG A 278 -4.55 -6.26 -16.51
C ARG A 278 -5.89 -6.99 -16.56
N HIS A 279 -6.88 -6.53 -15.79
CA HIS A 279 -8.13 -7.25 -15.54
C HIS A 279 -9.37 -6.42 -15.92
N ARG A 280 -9.24 -5.41 -16.80
CA ARG A 280 -10.32 -4.48 -17.17
C ARG A 280 -11.64 -5.17 -17.49
N GLU A 281 -11.60 -6.20 -18.32
CA GLU A 281 -12.80 -6.92 -18.78
C GLU A 281 -13.56 -7.55 -17.61
N GLU A 282 -12.84 -8.09 -16.63
CA GLU A 282 -13.41 -8.77 -15.46
C GLU A 282 -14.01 -7.77 -14.44
N LEU A 283 -13.56 -6.52 -14.47
CA LEU A 283 -14.01 -5.47 -13.57
C LEU A 283 -15.32 -4.79 -13.99
N GLU A 284 -15.81 -5.03 -15.21
CA GLU A 284 -17.15 -4.64 -15.69
C GLU A 284 -17.64 -3.25 -15.20
N GLY A 285 -17.10 -2.17 -15.76
CA GLY A 285 -17.54 -0.80 -15.48
C GLY A 285 -16.96 -0.19 -14.19
N ILE A 286 -16.36 -0.97 -13.29
CA ILE A 286 -15.63 -0.39 -12.13
C ILE A 286 -14.53 0.57 -12.61
N VAL A 287 -13.82 0.22 -13.67
CA VAL A 287 -12.75 1.06 -14.22
C VAL A 287 -13.32 2.39 -14.72
N ASP A 288 -14.37 2.34 -15.54
CA ASP A 288 -14.92 3.52 -16.22
C ASP A 288 -15.73 4.44 -15.31
N TYR A 289 -16.41 3.87 -14.30
CA TYR A 289 -17.37 4.60 -13.47
C TYR A 289 -16.90 4.86 -12.03
N ILE A 290 -15.79 4.25 -11.59
CA ILE A 290 -15.25 4.44 -10.23
C ILE A 290 -13.78 4.87 -10.26
N ILE A 291 -12.90 4.10 -10.91
CA ILE A 291 -11.44 4.35 -10.87
C ILE A 291 -11.06 5.58 -11.71
N ILE A 292 -11.43 5.61 -12.99
CA ILE A 292 -11.12 6.73 -13.90
C ILE A 292 -11.69 8.06 -13.38
N PRO A 293 -12.97 8.17 -12.99
CA PRO A 293 -13.51 9.44 -12.49
C PRO A 293 -12.78 9.94 -11.25
N ARG A 294 -12.29 9.05 -10.38
CA ARG A 294 -11.52 9.44 -9.21
C ARG A 294 -10.14 9.97 -9.60
N MET A 295 -9.44 9.31 -10.51
CA MET A 295 -8.16 9.81 -11.06
C MET A 295 -8.33 11.18 -11.74
N GLU A 296 -9.39 11.36 -12.54
CA GLU A 296 -9.70 12.64 -13.17
C GLU A 296 -10.03 13.73 -12.14
N ALA A 297 -10.75 13.39 -11.07
CA ALA A 297 -11.03 14.31 -9.97
C ALA A 297 -9.73 14.78 -9.32
N ILE A 298 -8.79 13.87 -9.01
CA ILE A 298 -7.47 14.19 -8.45
C ILE A 298 -6.73 15.17 -9.37
N LEU A 299 -6.66 14.89 -10.68
CA LEU A 299 -5.98 15.76 -11.64
C LEU A 299 -6.64 17.14 -11.80
N SER A 300 -7.92 17.26 -11.42
CA SER A 300 -8.69 18.50 -11.47
C SER A 300 -8.61 19.34 -10.18
N GLU A 301 -8.01 18.81 -9.11
CA GLU A 301 -7.82 19.56 -7.86
C GLU A 301 -6.85 20.74 -8.08
N GLU A 302 -7.04 21.84 -7.35
CA GLU A 302 -6.16 23.01 -7.48
C GLU A 302 -4.72 22.69 -7.01
N ARG A 303 -4.62 21.79 -6.01
CA ARG A 303 -3.37 21.38 -5.37
C ARG A 303 -3.46 19.90 -4.99
N PRO A 304 -3.45 18.99 -5.97
CA PRO A 304 -3.43 17.56 -5.66
C PRO A 304 -2.14 17.23 -4.92
N ASP A 305 -2.21 16.19 -4.10
CA ASP A 305 -1.00 15.60 -3.54
C ASP A 305 -0.08 15.12 -4.67
N TYR A 306 1.24 15.24 -4.45
CA TYR A 306 2.24 14.89 -5.45
C TYR A 306 2.14 13.43 -5.88
N HIS A 307 2.00 12.50 -4.92
CA HIS A 307 1.98 11.06 -5.20
C HIS A 307 0.69 10.65 -5.91
N GLU A 308 -0.47 11.12 -5.42
CA GLU A 308 -1.75 10.85 -6.08
C GLU A 308 -1.79 11.38 -7.51
N LYS A 309 -1.18 12.55 -7.76
CA LYS A 309 -1.07 13.12 -9.10
C LYS A 309 -0.16 12.28 -10.01
N GLU A 310 0.99 11.83 -9.52
CA GLU A 310 1.89 10.97 -10.30
C GLU A 310 1.20 9.67 -10.69
N ASP A 311 0.59 8.97 -9.72
CA ASP A 311 -0.12 7.71 -9.97
C ASP A 311 -1.28 7.94 -10.97
N ALA A 312 -2.07 9.01 -10.79
CA ALA A 312 -3.14 9.33 -11.73
C ALA A 312 -2.61 9.67 -13.15
N LEU A 313 -1.47 10.35 -13.28
CA LEU A 313 -0.87 10.64 -14.59
C LEU A 313 -0.27 9.39 -15.25
N GLU A 314 0.24 8.46 -14.46
CA GLU A 314 0.82 7.20 -14.95
C GLU A 314 -0.26 6.29 -15.54
N TYR A 315 -1.34 6.03 -14.79
CA TYR A 315 -2.33 5.02 -15.17
C TYR A 315 -3.49 5.56 -16.02
N LEU A 316 -3.92 6.81 -15.83
CA LEU A 316 -5.09 7.32 -16.56
C LEU A 316 -4.98 7.20 -18.09
N PRO A 317 -3.83 7.43 -18.74
CA PRO A 317 -3.71 7.30 -20.20
C PRO A 317 -3.94 5.88 -20.73
N SER A 318 -3.50 4.84 -20.01
CA SER A 318 -3.71 3.44 -20.42
C SER A 318 -5.13 2.94 -20.12
N LEU A 319 -5.81 3.60 -19.17
CA LEU A 319 -7.19 3.31 -18.82
C LEU A 319 -8.22 4.02 -19.71
N LYS A 320 -7.84 4.95 -20.59
CA LYS A 320 -8.77 5.58 -21.55
C LYS A 320 -8.78 4.87 -22.89
#